data_AF-A0AAV8RJV4-F1
#
_entry.id   AF-A0AAV8RJV4-F1
#
_cell.length_a   1.000
_cell.length_b   1.000
_cell.length_c   1.000
_cell.angle_alpha   90.00
_cell.angle_beta   90.00
_cell.angle_gamma   90.00
#
_symmetry.space_group_name_H-M   'P 1'
#
loop_
_entity.id
_entity.type
_entity.pdbx_description
1 polymer ?
#
loop_
_entity_poly.entity_id
_entity_poly.type
_entity_poly.pdbx_seq_one_letter_code
_entity_poly.pdbx_strand_id
1 'polypeptide(L)'
;MVDGRRNVRLVGGGVASQRKWSYFPRIVSEKVRQGRMIEVVDGRLKSGVEPPAKREVQTLVHMALWCIQEKAEARPSMARMVDMLEGRITVDEASLQTEMIISRILASDEPNVLEEGAASGRRATVAAVIIVLGLDSQLSTSYSLDM
;
A
#
# COMPACT_ATOMS: atom_id res chain seq x y z
N MET A 1 18.64 -22.14 4.84
CA MET A 1 17.24 -21.77 5.12
C MET A 1 17.21 -20.27 5.34
N VAL A 2 16.73 -19.50 4.35
CA VAL A 2 16.66 -18.03 4.49
C VAL A 2 15.37 -17.74 5.24
N ASP A 3 15.44 -17.69 6.57
CA ASP A 3 14.30 -17.26 7.38
C ASP A 3 14.25 -15.73 7.38
N GLY A 4 13.13 -15.18 6.93
CA GLY A 4 12.92 -13.75 6.72
C GLY A 4 11.64 -13.28 7.41
N ARG A 5 11.57 -12.00 7.80
CA ARG A 5 10.33 -11.43 8.31
C ARG A 5 9.32 -11.30 7.16
N ARG A 6 8.12 -11.87 7.36
CA ARG A 6 7.00 -11.69 6.42
C ARG A 6 6.55 -10.23 6.35
N ASN A 7 6.25 -9.76 5.14
CA ASN A 7 5.71 -8.43 4.88
C ASN A 7 4.28 -8.25 5.41
N VAL A 8 3.50 -9.33 5.51
CA VAL A 8 2.13 -9.30 6.03
C VAL A 8 2.09 -9.95 7.41
N ARG A 9 1.50 -9.26 8.39
CA ARG A 9 1.31 -9.77 9.75
C ARG A 9 -0.09 -9.48 10.24
N LEU A 10 -0.70 -10.44 10.93
CA LEU A 10 -1.95 -10.25 11.65
C LEU A 10 -1.67 -9.39 12.90
N VAL A 11 -2.38 -8.29 13.04
CA VAL A 11 -2.30 -7.28 14.11
C VAL A 11 -3.68 -7.15 14.73
N GLY A 12 -4.15 -8.21 15.38
CA GLY A 12 -5.47 -8.29 15.98
C GLY A 12 -5.94 -9.73 16.05
N GLY A 13 -6.19 -10.22 17.27
CA GLY A 13 -6.55 -11.60 17.54
C GLY A 13 -7.83 -11.67 18.36
N GLY A 14 -8.97 -11.45 17.69
CA GLY A 14 -10.31 -11.74 18.20
C GLY A 14 -11.04 -12.73 17.28
N VAL A 15 -12.36 -12.82 17.42
CA VAL A 15 -13.27 -13.55 16.50
C VAL A 15 -12.93 -13.18 15.05
N ALA A 16 -13.16 -14.09 14.09
CA ALA A 16 -12.74 -13.96 12.68
C ALA A 16 -13.02 -12.58 12.04
N SER A 17 -14.06 -11.88 12.49
CA SER A 17 -14.48 -10.55 12.06
C SER A 17 -13.57 -9.38 12.49
N GLN A 18 -12.59 -9.58 13.39
CA GLN A 18 -11.74 -8.49 13.92
C GLN A 18 -10.26 -8.64 13.52
N ARG A 19 -9.95 -9.47 12.52
CA ARG A 19 -8.58 -9.73 12.08
C ARG A 19 -8.03 -8.57 11.28
N LYS A 20 -7.36 -7.64 11.96
CA LYS A 20 -6.65 -6.54 11.29
C LYS A 20 -5.29 -7.01 10.77
N TRP A 21 -4.97 -6.71 9.52
CA TRP A 21 -3.68 -7.02 8.93
C TRP A 21 -2.79 -5.78 8.81
N SER A 22 -1.49 -6.00 8.97
CA SER A 22 -0.45 -5.02 8.69
C SER A 22 0.36 -5.45 7.49
N TYR A 23 0.77 -4.47 6.69
CA TYR A 23 1.65 -4.65 5.55
C TYR A 23 2.87 -3.76 5.73
N PHE A 24 4.05 -4.36 5.82
CA PHE A 24 5.29 -3.66 6.13
C PHE A 24 5.65 -2.59 5.08
N PRO A 25 5.63 -2.88 3.77
CA PRO A 25 5.80 -1.85 2.74
C PRO A 25 4.88 -0.64 2.91
N ARG A 26 3.59 -0.84 3.28
CA ARG A 26 2.65 0.26 3.62
C ARG A 26 3.18 1.16 4.72
N ILE A 27 3.63 0.56 5.81
CA ILE A 27 4.16 1.29 6.95
C ILE A 27 5.40 2.09 6.53
N VAL A 28 6.30 1.49 5.74
CA VAL A 28 7.51 2.16 5.25
C VAL A 28 7.17 3.34 4.36
N SER A 29 6.29 3.17 3.37
CA SER A 29 5.87 4.26 2.48
C SER A 29 5.24 5.42 3.26
N GLU A 30 4.45 5.13 4.28
CA GLU A 30 3.84 6.16 5.12
C GLU A 30 4.91 6.91 5.95
N LYS A 31 5.93 6.21 6.47
CA LYS A 31 7.05 6.84 7.18
C LYS A 31 7.90 7.71 6.25
N VAL A 32 8.10 7.30 5.00
CA VAL A 32 8.76 8.09 3.97
C VAL A 32 7.99 9.38 3.71
N ARG A 33 6.67 9.29 3.48
CA ARG A 33 5.77 10.44 3.28
C ARG A 33 5.80 11.44 4.44
N GLN A 34 5.97 10.93 5.67
CA GLN A 34 6.08 11.74 6.88
C GLN A 34 7.50 12.27 7.14
N GLY A 35 8.50 11.94 6.31
CA GLY A 35 9.89 12.33 6.51
C GLY A 35 10.61 11.59 7.66
N ARG A 36 10.02 10.50 8.18
CA ARG A 36 10.48 9.72 9.35
C ARG A 36 11.10 8.37 8.97
N MET A 37 11.76 8.28 7.82
CA MET A 37 12.37 7.03 7.30
C MET A 37 13.42 6.40 8.23
N ILE A 38 14.09 7.19 9.07
CA ILE A 38 15.05 6.68 10.07
C ILE A 38 14.40 5.68 11.04
N GLU A 39 13.09 5.79 11.29
CA GLU A 39 12.39 4.84 12.16
C GLU A 39 12.36 3.43 11.58
N VAL A 40 12.40 3.29 10.25
CA VAL A 40 12.37 2.01 9.53
C VAL A 40 13.72 1.28 9.61
N VAL A 41 14.82 2.01 9.84
CA VAL A 41 16.17 1.45 9.93
C VAL A 41 16.25 0.47 11.11
N ASP A 42 16.93 -0.67 10.89
CA ASP A 42 17.17 -1.67 11.93
C ASP A 42 17.86 -1.02 13.14
N GLY A 43 17.36 -1.32 14.34
CA GLY A 43 17.93 -0.79 15.59
C GLY A 43 19.41 -1.12 15.76
N ARG A 44 19.89 -2.25 15.21
CA ARG A 44 21.30 -2.66 15.23
C ARG A 44 22.21 -1.71 14.45
N LEU A 45 21.68 -1.05 13.42
CA LEU A 45 22.43 -0.06 12.63
C LEU A 45 22.41 1.32 13.29
N LYS A 46 21.43 1.60 14.15
CA LYS A 46 21.32 2.88 14.88
C LYS A 46 22.33 3.00 16.02
N SER A 47 22.73 1.88 16.61
CA SER A 47 23.69 1.82 17.72
C SER A 47 25.15 1.67 17.26
N GLY A 48 25.42 1.76 15.95
CA GLY A 48 26.76 1.63 15.39
C GLY A 48 27.67 2.82 15.71
N VAL A 49 28.96 2.68 15.36
CA VAL A 49 30.00 3.71 15.54
C VAL A 49 29.68 4.98 14.74
N GLU A 50 28.99 4.84 13.61
CA GLU A 50 28.50 5.95 12.79
C GLU A 50 27.04 5.64 12.39
N PRO A 51 26.07 6.48 12.80
CA PRO A 51 24.68 6.29 12.41
C PRO A 51 24.54 6.53 10.91
N PRO A 52 23.73 5.74 10.19
CA PRO A 52 23.66 5.83 8.73
C PRO A 52 23.19 7.22 8.29
N ALA A 53 23.88 7.79 7.31
CA ALA A 53 23.57 9.11 6.78
C ALA A 53 22.11 9.13 6.26
N LYS A 54 21.33 10.13 6.71
CA LYS A 54 19.90 10.25 6.36
C LYS A 54 19.65 10.15 4.85
N ARG A 55 20.55 10.73 4.04
CA ARG A 55 20.46 10.68 2.57
C ARG A 55 20.61 9.28 2.02
N GLU A 56 21.56 8.48 2.53
CA GLU A 56 21.76 7.10 2.07
C GLU A 56 20.57 6.22 2.44
N VAL A 57 20.05 6.37 3.66
CA VAL A 57 18.82 5.68 4.09
C VAL A 57 17.65 6.05 3.18
N GLN A 58 17.50 7.34 2.87
CA GLN A 58 16.44 7.81 1.97
C GLN A 58 16.55 7.13 0.61
N THR A 59 17.72 7.19 -0.03
CA THR A 59 17.96 6.56 -1.34
C THR A 59 17.68 5.06 -1.31
N LEU A 60 18.18 4.34 -0.31
CA LEU A 60 17.99 2.89 -0.20
C LEU A 60 16.52 2.49 0.03
N VAL A 61 15.80 3.22 0.88
CA VAL A 61 14.38 2.97 1.13
C VAL A 61 13.56 3.20 -0.14
N HIS A 62 13.86 4.27 -0.87
CA HIS A 62 13.23 4.58 -2.15
C HIS A 62 13.47 3.49 -3.20
N MET A 63 14.72 3.06 -3.35
CA MET A 63 15.09 1.96 -4.24
C MET A 63 14.39 0.65 -3.84
N ALA A 64 14.31 0.35 -2.54
CA ALA A 64 13.64 -0.84 -2.04
C ALA A 64 12.13 -0.81 -2.33
N LEU A 65 11.46 0.33 -2.10
CA LEU A 65 10.04 0.51 -2.44
C LEU A 65 9.78 0.38 -3.95
N TRP A 66 10.73 0.82 -4.78
CA TRP A 66 10.63 0.67 -6.22
C TRP A 66 10.81 -0.79 -6.70
N CYS A 67 11.61 -1.59 -6.01
CA CYS A 67 11.81 -3.00 -6.36
C CYS A 67 10.59 -3.88 -6.06
N ILE A 68 9.79 -3.51 -5.08
CA ILE A 68 8.70 -4.34 -4.56
C ILE A 68 7.33 -4.00 -5.16
N GLN A 69 7.28 -3.19 -6.22
CA GLN A 69 6.03 -2.87 -6.93
C GLN A 69 5.28 -4.14 -7.30
N GLU A 70 3.96 -4.15 -7.12
CA GLU A 70 3.14 -5.30 -7.50
C GLU A 70 3.15 -5.51 -9.01
N LYS A 71 3.15 -4.43 -9.79
CA LYS A 71 3.28 -4.45 -11.26
C LYS A 71 4.73 -4.69 -11.67
N ALA A 72 4.97 -5.70 -12.51
CA ALA A 72 6.31 -6.08 -12.92
C ALA A 72 6.97 -4.99 -13.78
N GLU A 73 6.20 -4.35 -14.64
CA GLU A 73 6.62 -3.28 -15.54
C GLU A 73 7.03 -1.99 -14.82
N ALA A 74 6.57 -1.80 -13.58
CA ALA A 74 6.96 -0.67 -12.74
C ALA A 74 8.30 -0.92 -12.02
N ARG A 75 8.77 -2.17 -11.94
CA ARG A 75 10.03 -2.51 -11.27
C ARG A 75 11.23 -2.08 -12.13
N PRO A 76 12.28 -1.51 -11.53
CA PRO A 76 13.50 -1.19 -12.26
C PRO A 76 14.22 -2.45 -12.72
N SER A 77 14.97 -2.35 -13.82
CA SER A 77 15.87 -3.42 -14.23
C SER A 77 17.01 -3.59 -13.21
N MET A 78 17.53 -4.81 -13.08
CA MET A 78 18.66 -5.06 -12.18
C MET A 78 19.89 -4.22 -12.55
N ALA A 79 20.17 -4.01 -13.83
CA ALA A 79 21.27 -3.14 -14.27
C ALA A 79 21.10 -1.72 -13.73
N ARG A 80 19.89 -1.14 -13.86
CA ARG A 80 19.60 0.20 -13.33
C ARG A 80 19.71 0.25 -11.81
N MET A 81 19.24 -0.78 -11.10
CA MET A 81 19.38 -0.87 -9.65
C MET A 81 20.84 -0.88 -9.21
N VAL A 82 21.69 -1.63 -9.90
CA VAL A 82 23.13 -1.71 -9.63
C VAL A 82 23.80 -0.36 -9.90
N ASP A 83 23.49 0.29 -11.03
CA ASP A 83 24.02 1.63 -11.34
C ASP A 83 23.63 2.67 -10.28
N MET A 84 22.43 2.57 -9.70
CA MET A 84 22.00 3.44 -8.60
C MET A 84 22.74 3.12 -7.28
N LEU A 85 22.98 1.84 -6.98
CA LEU A 85 23.75 1.44 -5.79
C LEU A 85 25.22 1.84 -5.86
N GLU A 86 25.81 1.81 -7.07
CA GLU A 86 27.18 2.24 -7.33
C GLU A 86 27.32 3.76 -7.47
N GLY A 87 26.21 4.51 -7.39
CA GLY A 87 26.20 5.96 -7.48
C GLY A 87 26.42 6.52 -8.88
N ARG A 88 26.31 5.71 -9.93
CA ARG A 88 26.41 6.15 -11.33
C ARG A 88 25.17 6.93 -11.78
N ILE A 89 24.02 6.66 -11.15
CA ILE A 89 22.73 7.31 -11.45
C ILE A 89 22.13 7.83 -10.14
N THR A 90 21.64 9.07 -10.15
CA THR A 90 20.92 9.66 -9.02
C THR A 90 19.47 9.19 -8.97
N VAL A 91 18.98 8.84 -7.77
CA VAL A 91 17.57 8.47 -7.56
C VAL A 91 16.73 9.74 -7.45
N ASP A 92 15.76 9.91 -8.37
CA ASP A 92 14.80 11.00 -8.30
C ASP A 92 13.57 10.58 -7.48
N GLU A 93 13.25 11.38 -6.46
CA GLU A 93 12.19 11.14 -5.47
C GLU A 93 10.79 11.15 -6.12
N ALA A 94 10.61 11.91 -7.20
CA ALA A 94 9.30 12.13 -7.83
C ALA A 94 8.74 10.89 -8.55
N SER A 95 9.59 9.93 -8.91
CA SER A 95 9.20 8.73 -9.65
C SER A 95 8.59 7.62 -8.77
N LEU A 96 8.49 7.84 -7.45
CA LEU A 96 8.30 6.77 -6.46
C LEU A 96 6.92 6.76 -5.81
N GLN A 97 5.94 7.47 -6.37
CA GLN A 97 4.55 7.35 -5.96
C GLN A 97 4.06 5.92 -6.24
N THR A 98 4.14 5.10 -5.20
CA THR A 98 3.92 3.66 -5.25
C THR A 98 2.52 3.37 -4.74
N GLU A 99 1.63 3.01 -5.65
CA GLU A 99 0.31 2.49 -5.29
C GLU A 99 0.44 1.05 -4.81
N MET A 100 0.36 0.84 -3.49
CA MET A 100 0.41 -0.50 -2.92
C MET A 100 -0.95 -1.18 -2.96
N ILE A 101 -1.18 -1.95 -4.01
CA ILE A 101 -2.42 -2.69 -4.26
C ILE A 101 -2.72 -3.63 -3.08
N ILE A 102 -1.71 -4.30 -2.53
CA ILE A 102 -1.86 -5.22 -1.38
C ILE A 102 -2.45 -4.50 -0.16
N SER A 103 -2.14 -3.22 0.05
CA SER A 103 -2.69 -2.45 1.16
C SER A 103 -4.21 -2.29 1.08
N ARG A 104 -4.76 -2.17 -0.13
CA ARG A 104 -6.20 -2.00 -0.36
C ARG A 104 -6.95 -3.31 -0.09
N ILE A 105 -6.38 -4.43 -0.56
CA ILE A 105 -6.92 -5.77 -0.31
C ILE A 105 -6.97 -6.05 1.20
N LEU A 106 -5.88 -5.77 1.92
CA LEU A 106 -5.80 -6.00 3.37
C LEU A 106 -6.64 -5.03 4.22
N ALA A 107 -7.13 -3.93 3.63
CA ALA A 107 -7.99 -2.97 4.31
C ALA A 107 -9.49 -3.28 4.19
N SER A 108 -9.87 -4.34 3.49
CA SER A 108 -11.27 -4.61 3.09
C SER A 108 -12.16 -5.22 4.19
N ASP A 109 -11.78 -5.15 5.47
CA ASP A 109 -12.59 -5.64 6.60
C ASP A 109 -13.29 -4.51 7.35
N GLU A 110 -14.17 -3.76 6.69
CA GLU A 110 -15.24 -3.03 7.37
C GLU A 110 -16.59 -3.34 6.71
N PRO A 111 -17.27 -4.37 7.22
CA PRO A 111 -18.70 -4.22 7.43
C PRO A 111 -19.09 -4.73 8.82
N ASN A 112 -19.26 -3.82 9.79
CA ASN A 112 -20.56 -3.72 10.47
C ASN A 112 -20.71 -2.41 11.22
N VAL A 113 -21.43 -1.47 10.58
CA VAL A 113 -22.27 -0.52 11.29
C VAL A 113 -23.34 -1.37 11.99
N LEU A 114 -23.21 -1.60 13.30
CA LEU A 114 -24.34 -1.95 14.15
C LEU A 114 -24.75 -0.71 14.94
N GLU A 115 -25.37 0.24 14.23
CA GLU A 115 -26.44 1.00 14.84
C GLU A 115 -27.71 0.16 14.66
N GLU A 116 -28.28 -0.28 15.78
CA GLU A 116 -29.60 -0.92 15.79
C GLU A 116 -30.64 0.08 15.28
N GLY A 117 -31.32 -0.27 14.19
CA GLY A 117 -32.35 0.57 13.61
C GLY A 117 -33.13 -0.18 12.55
N ALA A 118 -34.21 -0.81 13.01
CA ALA A 118 -35.37 -1.32 12.30
C ALA A 118 -35.46 -1.12 10.76
N ALA A 119 -35.78 -2.26 10.12
CA ALA A 119 -36.64 -2.39 8.94
C ALA A 119 -36.12 -1.96 7.56
N SER A 120 -36.32 -2.90 6.62
CA SER A 120 -36.68 -2.65 5.23
C SER A 120 -35.56 -2.29 4.23
N GLY A 121 -35.43 -3.14 3.21
CA GLY A 121 -34.97 -2.70 1.88
C GLY A 121 -33.56 -3.13 1.46
N ARG A 122 -33.47 -4.27 0.78
CA ARG A 122 -32.29 -4.67 -0.01
C ARG A 122 -32.12 -3.77 -1.24
N ARG A 123 -31.57 -2.55 -1.10
CA ARG A 123 -31.18 -1.71 -2.24
C ARG A 123 -29.89 -0.88 -2.09
N ALA A 124 -29.17 -0.95 -0.96
CA ALA A 124 -28.08 -0.01 -0.67
C ALA A 124 -26.66 -0.42 -1.15
N THR A 125 -26.45 -1.61 -1.72
CA THR A 125 -25.09 -2.07 -2.09
C THR A 125 -24.61 -1.62 -3.47
N VAL A 126 -25.52 -1.14 -4.35
CA VAL A 126 -25.17 -0.79 -5.74
C VAL A 126 -24.55 0.61 -5.84
N ALA A 127 -24.95 1.55 -4.99
CA ALA A 127 -24.46 2.93 -5.03
C ALA A 127 -22.95 3.04 -4.66
N ALA A 128 -22.48 2.23 -3.71
CA ALA A 128 -21.07 2.22 -3.31
C ALA A 128 -20.15 1.68 -4.42
N VAL A 129 -20.63 0.71 -5.22
CA VAL A 129 -19.86 0.17 -6.36
C VAL A 129 -19.73 1.20 -7.48
N ILE A 130 -20.77 2.01 -7.70
CA ILE A 130 -20.77 3.05 -8.74
C ILE A 130 -19.76 4.16 -8.42
N ILE A 131 -19.66 4.57 -7.14
CA ILE A 131 -18.69 5.59 -6.70
C ILE A 131 -17.23 5.09 -6.86
N VAL A 132 -16.99 3.80 -6.62
CA VAL A 132 -15.64 3.20 -6.72
C VAL A 132 -15.20 2.97 -8.17
N LEU A 133 -16.13 2.74 -9.09
CA LEU A 133 -15.83 2.43 -10.50
C LEU A 133 -15.97 3.63 -11.46
N GLY A 134 -16.40 4.80 -11.00
CA GLY A 134 -16.42 6.02 -11.81
C GLY A 134 -17.22 5.88 -13.10
N LEU A 135 -18.26 5.04 -13.12
CA LEU A 135 -19.19 4.96 -14.24
C LEU A 135 -20.21 6.09 -14.09
N ASP A 136 -19.97 7.17 -14.84
CA ASP A 136 -20.83 8.34 -14.88
C ASP A 136 -22.27 7.98 -15.30
N SER A 137 -23.19 8.76 -14.77
CA SER A 137 -24.64 8.51 -14.77
C SER A 137 -25.27 8.78 -16.14
N GLN A 138 -25.24 7.80 -17.06
CA GLN A 138 -25.97 7.92 -18.34
C GLN A 138 -26.66 6.63 -18.82
N LEU A 139 -27.07 5.72 -17.93
CA LEU A 139 -27.84 4.54 -18.35
C LEU A 139 -29.11 4.33 -17.51
N SER A 140 -29.96 5.36 -17.40
CA SER A 140 -31.31 5.17 -16.83
C SER A 140 -32.45 5.90 -17.56
N THR A 141 -32.27 6.41 -18.79
CA THR A 141 -33.39 7.05 -19.51
C THR A 141 -33.27 6.98 -21.04
N SER A 142 -33.11 5.79 -21.64
CA SER A 142 -33.67 5.51 -22.99
C SER A 142 -33.45 4.05 -23.43
N TYR A 143 -34.39 3.18 -23.10
CA TYR A 143 -35.02 2.36 -24.15
C TYR A 143 -36.38 1.90 -23.62
N SER A 144 -37.40 2.57 -24.16
CA SER A 144 -38.82 2.23 -24.02
C SER A 144 -39.12 0.89 -24.67
N LEU A 145 -40.22 0.30 -24.22
CA LEU A 145 -41.08 -0.65 -24.93
C LEU A 145 -41.00 -0.57 -26.46
N ASP A 146 -40.69 -1.69 -27.09
CA ASP A 146 -41.21 -2.06 -28.42
C ASP A 146 -41.50 -3.57 -28.42
N MET A 147 -42.71 -3.92 -27.95
CA MET A 147 -43.59 -4.98 -28.45
C MET A 147 -45.02 -4.70 -27.98
#